data_AF-I2JHY4-F1
#
_entry.id   AF-I2JHY4-F1
#
_cell.length_a   1.000
_cell.length_b   1.000
_cell.length_c   1.000
_cell.angle_alpha   90.00
_cell.angle_beta   90.00
_cell.angle_gamma   90.00
#
_symmetry.space_group_name_H-M   'P 1'
#
loop_
_entity.id
_entity.type
_entity.pdbx_description
1 polymer ?
#
loop_
_entity_poly.entity_id
_entity_poly.type
_entity_poly.pdbx_seq_one_letter_code
_entity_poly.pdbx_strand_id
1 'polypeptide(L)'
;MKTLDLKEAAAFLKMSPSALRKKARSGRIRGAKPAKQWVFLEEDLVWHLRSLYSGLGQTPLSGCEQEDSQCHFINGERSGGSSSLAPVASSYAALLGLRTKSRLKNTTTD
;
A
#
# COMPACT_ATOMS: atom_id res chain seq x y z
N MET A 1 -25.54 14.79 7.99
CA MET A 1 -24.40 14.26 8.74
C MET A 1 -24.86 13.66 10.05
N LYS A 2 -24.57 12.37 10.28
CA LYS A 2 -24.76 11.70 11.56
C LYS A 2 -23.41 11.35 12.17
N THR A 3 -23.29 11.53 13.47
CA THR A 3 -22.13 11.10 14.26
C THR A 3 -22.47 9.78 14.95
N LEU A 4 -21.50 8.88 15.02
CA LEU A 4 -21.62 7.56 15.64
C LEU A 4 -20.60 7.42 16.76
N ASP A 5 -21.04 6.84 17.87
CA ASP A 5 -20.16 6.43 18.95
C ASP A 5 -19.34 5.19 18.56
N LEU A 6 -18.27 4.91 19.31
CA LEU A 6 -17.41 3.75 19.07
C LEU A 6 -18.17 2.42 18.93
N LYS A 7 -19.21 2.20 19.74
CA LYS A 7 -20.02 0.96 19.69
C LYS A 7 -20.87 0.91 18.43
N GLU A 8 -21.50 2.03 18.08
CA GLU A 8 -22.37 2.15 16.90
C GLU A 8 -21.56 2.01 15.62
N ALA A 9 -20.41 2.70 15.54
CA ALA A 9 -19.47 2.58 14.43
C ALA A 9 -18.92 1.16 14.29
N ALA A 10 -18.65 0.47 15.40
CA ALA A 10 -18.21 -0.92 15.39
C ALA A 10 -19.32 -1.86 14.88
N ALA A 11 -20.57 -1.64 15.29
CA ALA A 11 -21.72 -2.38 14.80
C ALA A 11 -21.98 -2.12 13.30
N PHE A 12 -21.78 -0.88 12.85
CA PHE A 12 -21.91 -0.46 11.46
C PHE A 12 -20.88 -1.19 10.56
N LEU A 13 -19.62 -1.20 10.96
CA LEU A 13 -18.53 -1.88 10.24
C LEU A 13 -18.47 -3.40 10.51
N LYS A 14 -19.38 -3.95 11.32
CA LYS A 14 -19.41 -5.36 11.74
C LYS A 14 -18.07 -5.85 12.29
N MET A 15 -17.47 -5.06 13.18
CA MET A 15 -16.19 -5.38 13.82
C MET A 15 -16.21 -5.17 15.33
N SER A 16 -15.18 -5.64 16.04
CA SER A 16 -15.08 -5.43 17.49
C SER A 16 -14.71 -3.97 17.83
N PRO A 17 -15.28 -3.38 18.91
CA PRO A 17 -14.96 -2.01 19.32
C PRO A 17 -13.47 -1.79 19.64
N SER A 18 -12.79 -2.83 20.15
CA SER A 18 -11.36 -2.79 20.44
C SER A 18 -10.51 -2.69 19.18
N ALA A 19 -10.87 -3.42 18.12
CA ALA A 19 -10.19 -3.33 16.83
C ALA A 19 -10.47 -2.00 16.14
N LEU A 20 -11.71 -1.50 16.19
CA LEU A 20 -12.05 -0.17 15.65
C LEU A 20 -11.23 0.93 16.34
N ARG A 21 -11.12 0.88 17.68
CA ARG A 21 -10.30 1.83 18.45
C ARG A 21 -8.82 1.79 18.05
N LYS A 22 -8.26 0.60 17.81
CA LYS A 22 -6.87 0.46 17.33
C LYS A 22 -6.69 1.10 15.96
N LYS A 23 -7.63 0.89 15.02
CA LYS A 23 -7.60 1.49 13.68
C LYS A 23 -7.76 3.02 13.70
N ALA A 24 -8.62 3.53 14.57
CA ALA A 24 -8.81 4.97 14.77
C ALA A 24 -7.53 5.62 15.34
N ARG A 25 -6.90 4.97 16.33
CA ARG A 25 -5.62 5.41 16.89
C ARG A 25 -4.48 5.37 15.87
N SER A 26 -4.46 4.39 14.98
CA SER A 26 -3.45 4.29 13.92
C SER A 26 -3.73 5.21 12.71
N GLY A 27 -4.78 6.05 12.77
CA GLY A 27 -5.16 6.95 11.67
C GLY A 27 -5.71 6.25 10.42
N ARG A 28 -6.03 4.95 10.49
CA ARG A 28 -6.49 4.18 9.33
C ARG A 28 -7.99 4.33 9.07
N ILE A 29 -8.74 4.66 10.12
CA ILE A 29 -10.13 5.09 10.05
C ILE A 29 -10.18 6.51 10.62
N ARG A 30 -10.78 7.43 9.86
CA ARG A 30 -10.99 8.80 10.32
C ARG A 30 -11.97 8.78 11.49
N GLY A 31 -11.54 9.36 12.60
CA GLY A 31 -12.32 9.46 13.82
C GLY A 31 -11.71 10.52 14.71
N ALA A 32 -12.57 11.27 15.39
CA ALA A 32 -12.14 12.31 16.31
C ALA A 32 -12.31 11.83 17.76
N LYS A 33 -11.49 12.36 18.65
CA LYS A 33 -11.62 12.15 20.08
C LYS A 33 -11.77 13.51 20.77
N PRO A 34 -12.93 14.18 20.63
CA PRO A 34 -13.14 15.53 21.15
C PRO A 34 -12.99 15.60 22.69
N ALA A 35 -13.26 14.50 23.40
CA ALA A 35 -13.06 14.40 24.84
C ALA A 35 -12.61 12.99 25.25
N LYS A 36 -13.40 12.28 26.07
CA LYS A 36 -13.07 10.94 26.56
C LYS A 36 -13.52 9.82 25.61
N GLN A 37 -14.46 10.09 24.72
CA GLN A 37 -15.05 9.13 23.78
C GLN A 37 -14.58 9.38 22.34
N TRP A 38 -14.58 8.31 21.54
CA TRP A 38 -14.33 8.38 20.11
C TRP A 38 -15.65 8.64 19.39
N VAL A 39 -15.62 9.60 18.47
CA VAL A 39 -16.75 10.00 17.62
C VAL A 39 -16.33 9.81 16.17
N PHE A 40 -17.21 9.17 15.40
CA PHE A 40 -17.00 8.89 13.98
C PHE A 40 -18.09 9.56 13.17
N LEU A 41 -17.74 10.08 11.98
CA LEU A 41 -18.75 10.50 11.03
C LEU A 41 -19.16 9.30 10.19
N GLU A 42 -20.47 9.14 9.97
CA GLU A 42 -20.98 8.05 9.12
C GLU A 42 -20.35 8.09 7.71
N GLU A 43 -20.18 9.28 7.15
CA GLU A 43 -19.57 9.50 5.83
C GLU A 43 -18.12 9.00 5.76
N ASP A 44 -17.34 9.19 6.82
CA ASP A 44 -15.96 8.70 6.92
C ASP A 44 -15.90 7.17 6.97
N LEU A 45 -16.85 6.52 7.66
CA LEU A 45 -16.94 5.06 7.69
C LEU A 45 -17.31 4.51 6.32
N VAL A 46 -18.24 5.15 5.61
CA VAL A 46 -18.61 4.80 4.23
C VAL A 46 -17.43 5.00 3.29
N TRP A 47 -16.67 6.09 3.45
CA TRP A 47 -15.46 6.32 2.65
C TRP A 47 -14.41 5.22 2.90
N HIS A 48 -14.23 4.79 4.15
CA HIS A 48 -13.35 3.66 4.46
C HIS A 48 -13.79 2.38 3.73
N LEU A 49 -15.10 2.08 3.72
CA LEU A 49 -15.64 0.92 2.98
C LEU A 49 -15.40 1.06 1.47
N ARG A 50 -15.61 2.25 0.91
CA ARG A 50 -15.35 2.53 -0.51
C ARG A 50 -13.89 2.29 -0.88
N SER A 51 -12.96 2.77 -0.06
CA SER A 51 -11.53 2.56 -0.25
C SER A 51 -11.15 1.06 -0.28
N LEU A 52 -11.82 0.22 0.52
CA LEU A 52 -11.63 -1.23 0.48
C LEU A 52 -12.11 -1.85 -0.85
N TYR A 53 -13.20 -1.35 -1.41
CA TYR A 53 -13.69 -1.82 -2.71
C TYR A 53 -12.81 -1.37 -3.88
N SER A 54 -12.26 -0.15 -3.83
CA SER A 54 -11.40 0.39 -4.89
C SER A 54 -10.15 -0.46 -5.14
N GLY A 55 -9.61 -1.11 -4.11
CA GLY A 55 -8.42 -1.95 -4.23
C GLY A 55 -8.65 -3.36 -4.81
N LEU A 56 -9.91 -3.81 -4.93
CA LEU A 56 -10.23 -5.21 -5.25
C LEU A 56 -10.75 -5.44 -6.67
N GLY A 57 -11.05 -4.39 -7.43
CA GLY A 57 -11.80 -4.55 -8.69
C GLY A 57 -11.51 -3.58 -9.83
N GLN A 58 -10.52 -2.69 -9.71
CA GLN A 58 -10.15 -1.82 -10.83
C GLN A 58 -8.96 -2.43 -11.56
N THR A 59 -9.22 -3.10 -12.67
CA THR A 59 -8.24 -3.22 -13.76
C THR A 59 -7.77 -1.79 -14.05
N PRO A 60 -6.46 -1.49 -14.09
CA PRO A 60 -6.01 -0.11 -14.28
C PRO A 60 -6.42 0.33 -15.68
N LEU A 61 -7.50 1.11 -15.78
CA LEU A 61 -7.80 1.82 -17.01
C LEU A 61 -6.82 2.99 -17.08
N SER A 62 -5.70 2.73 -17.75
CA SER A 62 -4.69 3.70 -18.14
C SER A 62 -5.33 5.04 -18.54
N GLY A 63 -5.09 6.09 -17.76
CA GLY A 63 -5.38 7.47 -18.15
C GLY A 63 -5.63 8.41 -16.98
N CYS A 64 -4.67 9.31 -16.74
CA CYS A 64 -4.69 10.48 -15.85
C CYS A 64 -4.40 10.25 -14.35
N GLU A 65 -3.09 10.38 -14.05
CA GLU A 65 -2.46 10.97 -12.87
C GLU A 65 -3.41 11.62 -11.84
N GLN A 66 -3.44 11.04 -10.65
CA GLN A 66 -3.46 11.84 -9.43
C GLN A 66 -2.62 11.11 -8.38
N GLU A 67 -1.32 11.40 -8.46
CA GLU A 67 -0.37 11.14 -7.41
C GLU A 67 -0.80 11.90 -6.16
N ASP A 68 -1.24 11.18 -5.13
CA ASP A 68 -1.21 11.67 -3.75
C ASP A 68 -0.72 10.54 -2.84
N SER A 69 0.61 10.38 -2.88
CA SER A 69 1.48 10.23 -1.71
C SER A 69 0.95 9.38 -0.55
N GLN A 70 1.07 8.07 -0.72
CA GLN A 70 1.88 7.21 0.15
C GLN A 70 2.06 7.68 1.60
N CYS A 71 1.22 7.21 2.53
CA CYS A 71 1.47 7.37 3.96
C CYS A 71 2.66 6.49 4.38
N HIS A 72 3.82 7.12 4.50
CA HIS A 72 5.04 6.59 5.09
C HIS A 72 4.82 6.10 6.53
N PHE A 73 4.96 4.80 6.79
CA PHE A 73 5.43 4.31 8.08
C PHE A 73 6.22 3.01 7.88
N ILE A 74 7.52 3.15 7.65
CA ILE A 74 8.49 2.15 8.07
C ILE A 74 9.58 2.95 8.79
N ASN A 75 9.66 2.80 10.11
CA ASN A 75 10.84 3.17 10.86
C ASN A 75 11.97 2.24 10.39
N GLY A 76 12.76 2.71 9.41
CA GLY A 76 13.98 2.06 8.97
C GLY A 76 15.16 2.83 9.55
N GLU A 77 15.77 2.26 10.59
CA GLU A 77 17.08 2.68 11.06
C GLU A 77 18.07 2.74 9.87
N ARG A 78 18.83 3.82 9.79
CA ARG A 78 19.92 3.96 8.82
C ARG A 78 20.98 2.91 9.10
N SER A 79 21.28 2.06 8.13
CA SER A 79 22.62 1.49 8.00
C SER A 79 22.93 1.04 6.57
N GLY A 80 24.01 1.59 6.03
CA GLY A 80 24.95 0.93 5.13
C GLY A 80 24.46 0.55 3.74
N GLY A 81 24.59 1.47 2.79
CA GLY A 81 24.60 1.09 1.38
C GLY A 81 25.72 0.08 1.09
N SER A 82 25.39 -0.98 0.36
CA SER A 82 26.37 -1.81 -0.32
C SER A 82 25.82 -2.14 -1.71
N SER A 83 26.54 -1.65 -2.71
CA SER A 83 26.30 -1.83 -4.13
C SER A 83 26.66 -3.26 -4.54
N SER A 84 25.69 -3.99 -5.08
CA SER A 84 25.97 -5.12 -5.97
C SER A 84 24.84 -5.29 -6.99
N LEU A 85 25.08 -4.77 -8.19
CA LEU A 85 24.35 -5.16 -9.40
C LEU A 85 24.98 -6.45 -9.95
N ALA A 86 24.11 -7.39 -10.36
CA ALA A 86 24.33 -8.71 -10.99
C ALA A 86 24.56 -9.90 -10.00
N PRO A 87 23.82 -11.04 -10.12
CA PRO A 87 23.57 -11.80 -11.37
C PRO A 87 22.13 -12.36 -11.51
N VAL A 88 21.12 -11.76 -10.89
CA VAL A 88 19.76 -12.34 -10.84
C VAL A 88 19.04 -12.31 -12.20
N ALA A 89 19.28 -11.30 -13.01
CA ALA A 89 18.65 -11.21 -14.34
C ALA A 89 19.10 -12.35 -15.28
N SER A 90 20.34 -12.83 -15.14
CA SER A 90 20.87 -13.92 -15.98
C SER A 90 20.28 -15.28 -15.60
N SER A 91 20.03 -15.54 -14.32
CA SER A 91 19.45 -16.82 -13.88
C SER A 91 18.00 -16.95 -14.32
N TYR A 92 17.23 -15.85 -14.30
CA TYR A 92 15.86 -15.82 -14.78
C TYR A 92 15.77 -16.02 -16.31
N ALA A 93 16.66 -15.37 -17.07
CA ALA A 93 16.72 -15.55 -18.53
C ALA A 93 17.05 -17.00 -18.96
N ALA A 94 17.88 -17.70 -18.17
CA ALA A 94 18.19 -19.11 -18.39
C ALA A 94 17.00 -20.03 -18.12
N LEU A 95 16.24 -19.79 -17.05
CA LEU A 95 15.03 -20.57 -16.74
C LEU A 95 13.92 -20.36 -17.78
N LEU A 96 13.81 -19.17 -18.35
CA LEU A 96 12.84 -18.85 -19.40
C LEU A 96 13.29 -19.29 -20.81
N GLY A 97 14.46 -19.91 -20.94
CA GLY A 97 14.97 -20.41 -22.23
C GLY A 97 15.19 -19.31 -23.28
N LEU A 98 15.38 -18.05 -22.85
CA LEU A 98 15.61 -16.96 -23.79
C LEU A 98 16.99 -17.12 -24.43
N ARG A 99 17.06 -17.12 -25.76
CA ARG A 99 18.33 -17.10 -26.49
C ARG A 99 19.07 -15.80 -26.17
N THR A 100 20.00 -15.88 -25.22
CA THR A 100 20.96 -14.81 -24.96
C THR A 100 21.92 -14.76 -26.16
N LYS A 101 21.97 -13.59 -26.80
CA LYS A 101 22.75 -13.38 -28.01
C LYS A 101 24.24 -13.48 -27.64
N SER A 102 24.98 -14.37 -28.31
CA SER A 102 26.41 -14.55 -28.09
C SER A 102 27.18 -13.25 -28.33
N ARG A 103 28.21 -13.03 -27.51
CA ARG A 103 29.11 -11.87 -27.54
C ARG A 103 29.87 -11.81 -28.87
N LEU A 104 29.82 -10.66 -29.55
CA LEU A 104 30.65 -10.37 -30.72
C LEU A 104 32.14 -10.46 -30.35
N LYS A 105 32.89 -11.28 -31.09
CA LYS A 105 34.36 -11.39 -31.01
C LYS A 105 34.95 -10.27 -31.86
N ASN A 106 35.84 -9.47 -31.29
CA ASN A 106 36.61 -8.46 -32.01
C ASN A 106 37.70 -9.12 -32.87
N THR A 107 37.81 -8.65 -34.11
CA THR A 107 38.86 -8.98 -35.09
C THR A 107 40.04 -8.03 -34.90
N THR A 108 41.23 -8.58 -34.65
CA THR A 108 42.52 -7.88 -34.76
C THR A 108 43.21 -8.40 -36.02
N THR A 109 43.53 -7.50 -36.95
CA THR A 109 44.30 -7.74 -38.18
C THR A 109 45.76 -7.35 -37.92
N ASP A 110 46.69 -8.18 -38.38
CA ASP A 110 48.15 -7.97 -38.38
C ASP A 110 48.58 -7.06 -39.55
#